data_AF-A0A9P4X5B1-F1
#
_entry.id   AF-A0A9P4X5B1-F1
#
_cell.length_a   1.000
_cell.length_b   1.000
_cell.length_c   1.000
_cell.angle_alpha   90.00
_cell.angle_beta   90.00
_cell.angle_gamma   90.00
#
_symmetry.space_group_name_H-M   'P 1'
#
loop_
_entity.id
_entity.type
_entity.pdbx_description
1 polymer ?
#
loop_
_entity_poly.entity_id
_entity_poly.type
_entity_poly.pdbx_seq_one_letter_code
_entity_poly.pdbx_strand_id
1 'polypeptide(L)'
;MKLICSQTHMPTPGDDANNIVAYKRAKQMYFEMETSGNLSLRVLQAGILIALYETGHAIYPAAYLSVGACVRYGIALGIDKLVVESDGAHDRLQMYTQTEVEEQRRVWWALLLLDRFMCLASPERTPSTKNPTFNDLLPIDDQNFDSGAIELLAPSHPVGRADLERQITQLRRTIHSLVNISDAEARLRDIETHPGICPQLSICYR
;
A
#
# COMPACT_ATOMS: atom_id res chain seq x y z
N MET A 1 15.46 -22.97 -4.30
CA MET A 1 15.74 -22.24 -3.06
C MET A 1 14.52 -22.39 -2.16
N LYS A 2 14.59 -23.22 -1.10
CA LYS A 2 13.49 -23.37 -0.12
C LYS A 2 13.59 -22.21 0.86
N LEU A 3 12.63 -21.29 0.84
CA LEU A 3 12.49 -20.29 1.90
C LEU A 3 12.04 -21.03 3.17
N ILE A 4 12.93 -21.11 4.15
CA ILE A 4 12.61 -21.57 5.50
C ILE A 4 12.05 -20.35 6.23
N CYS A 5 10.74 -20.37 6.51
CA CYS A 5 10.15 -19.45 7.48
C CYS A 5 10.79 -19.74 8.85
N SER A 6 11.67 -18.85 9.30
CA SER A 6 12.17 -18.85 10.68
C SER A 6 11.01 -18.57 11.63
N GLN A 7 10.67 -19.57 12.44
CA GLN A 7 9.88 -19.54 13.68
C GLN A 7 9.19 -18.21 14.00
N THR A 8 8.08 -17.93 13.33
CA THR A 8 6.98 -17.23 13.98
C THR A 8 6.38 -18.22 14.97
N HIS A 9 6.19 -17.78 16.22
CA HIS A 9 5.41 -18.49 17.24
C HIS A 9 4.26 -19.25 16.58
N MET A 10 4.31 -20.59 16.60
CA MET A 10 3.23 -21.41 16.03
C MET A 10 1.95 -20.96 16.74
N PRO A 11 0.99 -20.37 16.02
CA PRO A 11 -0.23 -19.92 16.67
C PRO A 11 -0.87 -21.13 17.33
N THR A 12 -1.30 -20.96 18.59
CA THR A 12 -2.00 -22.04 19.24
C THR A 12 -3.33 -22.24 18.50
N PRO A 13 -3.87 -23.47 18.40
CA PRO A 13 -5.11 -23.71 17.64
C PRO A 13 -6.30 -22.83 18.06
N GLY A 14 -6.29 -22.32 19.30
CA GLY A 14 -7.30 -21.37 19.80
C GLY A 14 -7.12 -19.93 19.30
N ASP A 15 -5.87 -19.48 19.09
CA ASP A 15 -5.58 -18.14 18.60
C ASP A 15 -5.97 -18.00 17.11
N ASP A 16 -5.70 -19.03 16.30
CA ASP A 16 -6.09 -19.04 14.89
C ASP A 16 -7.60 -19.00 14.70
N ALA A 17 -8.35 -19.75 15.52
CA ALA A 17 -9.81 -19.75 15.47
C ALA A 17 -10.38 -18.36 15.82
N ASN A 18 -9.84 -17.71 16.86
CA ASN A 18 -10.24 -16.37 17.25
C ASN A 18 -9.90 -15.33 16.17
N ASN A 19 -8.72 -15.43 15.55
CA ASN A 19 -8.29 -14.55 14.46
C ASN A 19 -9.18 -14.68 13.23
N ILE A 20 -9.55 -15.91 12.85
CA ILE A 20 -10.48 -16.15 11.74
C ILE A 20 -11.86 -15.55 12.02
N VAL A 21 -12.37 -15.67 13.25
CA VAL A 21 -13.66 -15.08 13.65
C VAL A 21 -13.59 -13.55 13.61
N ALA A 22 -12.50 -12.96 14.13
CA ALA A 22 -12.29 -11.52 14.10
C ALA A 22 -12.21 -10.99 12.66
N TYR A 23 -11.46 -11.65 11.79
CA TYR A 23 -11.38 -11.32 10.37
C TYR A 23 -12.74 -11.37 9.67
N LYS A 24 -13.51 -12.45 9.87
CA LYS A 24 -14.86 -12.58 9.26
C LYS A 24 -15.80 -11.46 9.72
N ARG A 25 -15.76 -11.10 11.00
CA ARG A 25 -16.55 -9.99 11.55
C ARG A 25 -16.09 -8.65 10.97
N ALA A 26 -14.78 -8.39 10.92
CA ALA A 26 -14.24 -7.17 10.32
C ALA A 26 -14.65 -7.02 8.86
N LYS A 27 -14.58 -8.11 8.07
CA LYS A 27 -15.05 -8.15 6.68
C LYS A 27 -16.52 -7.81 6.54
N GLN A 28 -17.36 -8.37 7.41
CA GLN A 28 -18.80 -8.10 7.40
C GLN A 28 -19.09 -6.63 7.72
N MET A 29 -18.50 -6.09 8.79
CA MET A 29 -18.67 -4.69 9.16
C MET A 29 -18.15 -3.74 8.07
N TYR A 30 -17.01 -4.08 7.45
CA TYR A 30 -16.47 -3.30 6.34
C TYR A 30 -17.44 -3.25 5.16
N PHE A 31 -18.04 -4.38 4.77
CA PHE A 31 -19.08 -4.43 3.73
C PHE A 31 -20.32 -3.60 4.08
N GLU A 32 -20.77 -3.62 5.34
CA GLU A 32 -21.89 -2.78 5.83
C GLU A 32 -21.55 -1.28 5.70
N MET A 33 -20.31 -0.89 5.96
CA MET A 33 -19.85 0.50 5.77
C MET A 33 -19.80 0.90 4.29
N GLU A 34 -19.33 0.01 3.41
CA GLU A 34 -19.31 0.27 1.96
C GLU A 34 -20.73 0.40 1.38
N THR A 35 -21.63 -0.51 1.76
CA THR A 35 -23.03 -0.53 1.25
C THR A 35 -23.87 0.63 1.77
N SER A 36 -23.54 1.17 2.95
CA SER A 36 -24.14 2.40 3.47
C SER A 36 -23.59 3.67 2.81
N GLY A 37 -22.63 3.56 1.90
CA GLY A 37 -22.04 4.70 1.19
C GLY A 37 -21.13 5.57 2.05
N ASN A 38 -20.65 5.05 3.19
CA ASN A 38 -19.71 5.78 4.04
C ASN A 38 -18.35 5.86 3.34
N LEU A 39 -18.01 7.04 2.81
CA LEU A 39 -16.72 7.37 2.20
C LEU A 39 -15.84 8.14 3.20
N SER A 40 -14.95 7.45 3.90
CA SER A 40 -14.03 8.06 4.86
C SER A 40 -12.66 7.41 4.89
N LEU A 41 -11.65 8.16 5.32
CA LEU A 41 -10.27 7.66 5.45
C LEU A 41 -10.17 6.45 6.38
N ARG A 42 -10.93 6.42 7.47
CA ARG A 42 -10.91 5.32 8.45
C ARG A 42 -11.44 4.00 7.86
N VAL A 43 -12.49 4.08 7.05
CA VAL A 43 -13.02 2.89 6.36
C VAL A 43 -11.97 2.40 5.37
N LEU A 44 -11.34 3.28 4.59
CA LEU A 44 -10.24 2.91 3.70
C LEU A 44 -9.08 2.23 4.45
N GLN A 45 -8.65 2.80 5.57
CA GLN A 45 -7.61 2.22 6.44
C GLN A 45 -8.01 0.82 6.92
N ALA A 46 -9.27 0.62 7.33
CA ALA A 46 -9.78 -0.70 7.71
C ALA A 46 -9.73 -1.70 6.54
N GLY A 47 -10.08 -1.28 5.32
CA GLY A 47 -9.97 -2.09 4.11
C GLY A 47 -8.53 -2.51 3.81
N ILE A 48 -7.57 -1.62 3.99
CA ILE A 48 -6.13 -1.91 3.83
C ILE A 48 -5.67 -2.95 4.86
N LEU A 49 -6.07 -2.81 6.12
CA LEU A 49 -5.73 -3.77 7.18
C LEU A 49 -6.31 -5.16 6.90
N ILE A 50 -7.55 -5.23 6.39
CA ILE A 50 -8.17 -6.46 5.92
C ILE A 50 -7.35 -7.08 4.78
N ALA A 51 -6.97 -6.29 3.77
CA ALA A 51 -6.18 -6.76 2.64
C ALA A 51 -4.79 -7.27 3.07
N LEU A 52 -4.17 -6.62 4.05
CA LEU A 52 -2.91 -7.06 4.65
C LEU A 52 -3.09 -8.39 5.41
N TYR A 53 -4.17 -8.55 6.18
CA TYR A 53 -4.49 -9.82 6.83
C TYR A 53 -4.66 -10.95 5.81
N GLU A 54 -5.45 -10.72 4.76
CA GLU A 54 -5.65 -11.68 3.68
C GLU A 54 -4.33 -12.03 2.98
N THR A 55 -3.45 -11.05 2.80
CA THR A 55 -2.11 -11.26 2.22
C THR A 55 -1.20 -12.10 3.12
N GLY A 56 -1.14 -11.77 4.41
CA GLY A 56 -0.31 -12.48 5.40
C GLY A 56 -0.76 -13.92 5.66
N HIS A 57 -2.05 -14.19 5.52
CA HIS A 57 -2.63 -15.54 5.63
C HIS A 57 -2.78 -16.27 4.29
N ALA A 58 -2.16 -15.77 3.22
CA ALA A 58 -2.17 -16.40 1.89
C ALA A 58 -3.58 -16.60 1.28
N ILE A 59 -4.54 -15.74 1.61
CA ILE A 59 -5.88 -15.68 1.01
C ILE A 59 -5.83 -14.80 -0.25
N TYR A 60 -4.91 -15.12 -1.17
CA TYR A 60 -4.52 -14.23 -2.27
C TYR A 60 -5.65 -13.75 -3.19
N PRO A 61 -6.65 -14.59 -3.57
CA PRO A 61 -7.77 -14.10 -4.37
C PRO A 61 -8.58 -13.00 -3.67
N ALA A 62 -8.83 -13.16 -2.36
CA ALA A 62 -9.52 -12.14 -1.57
C ALA A 62 -8.66 -10.88 -1.44
N ALA A 63 -7.39 -11.05 -1.07
CA ALA A 63 -6.44 -9.95 -0.94
C ALA A 63 -6.35 -9.12 -2.23
N TYR A 64 -6.25 -9.75 -3.40
CA TYR A 64 -6.16 -9.04 -4.68
C TYR A 64 -7.40 -8.18 -4.94
N LEU A 65 -8.59 -8.72 -4.70
CA LEU A 65 -9.84 -7.99 -4.87
C LEU A 65 -9.99 -6.86 -3.82
N SER A 66 -9.62 -7.12 -2.57
CA SER A 66 -9.64 -6.12 -1.50
C SER A 66 -8.71 -4.96 -1.80
N VAL A 67 -7.49 -5.22 -2.30
CA VAL A 67 -6.54 -4.18 -2.72
C VAL A 67 -7.12 -3.36 -3.86
N GLY A 68 -7.65 -4.00 -4.90
CA GLY A 68 -8.28 -3.31 -6.03
C GLY A 68 -9.48 -2.45 -5.60
N ALA A 69 -10.30 -2.93 -4.66
CA ALA A 69 -11.39 -2.17 -4.08
C ALA A 69 -10.88 -0.94 -3.30
N CYS A 70 -9.87 -1.11 -2.46
CA CYS A 70 -9.27 -0.02 -1.70
C CYS A 70 -8.61 1.03 -2.61
N VAL A 71 -7.98 0.63 -3.72
CA VAL A 71 -7.46 1.57 -4.72
C VAL A 71 -8.59 2.45 -5.28
N ARG A 72 -9.70 1.85 -5.70
CA ARG A 72 -10.87 2.59 -6.20
C ARG A 72 -11.47 3.50 -5.13
N TYR A 73 -11.52 3.03 -3.89
CA TYR A 73 -11.99 3.79 -2.74
C TYR A 73 -11.09 5.02 -2.48
N GLY A 74 -9.77 4.87 -2.51
CA GLY A 74 -8.81 5.97 -2.37
C GLY A 74 -8.92 7.02 -3.48
N ILE A 75 -9.13 6.57 -4.72
CA ILE A 75 -9.42 7.47 -5.86
C ILE A 75 -10.76 8.20 -5.67
N ALA A 76 -11.78 7.53 -5.14
CA ALA A 76 -13.08 8.14 -4.84
C ALA A 76 -12.97 9.24 -3.77
N LEU A 77 -12.09 9.06 -2.78
CA LEU A 77 -11.74 10.10 -1.80
C LEU A 77 -10.86 11.23 -2.41
N GLY A 78 -10.30 11.01 -3.61
CA GLY A 78 -9.41 11.97 -4.28
C GLY A 78 -8.00 12.03 -3.68
N ILE A 79 -7.63 11.04 -2.87
CA ILE A 79 -6.32 10.98 -2.18
C ILE A 79 -5.18 10.77 -3.18
N ASP A 80 -5.45 10.11 -4.31
CA ASP A 80 -4.50 9.90 -5.41
C ASP A 80 -3.90 11.21 -5.94
N LYS A 81 -4.60 12.33 -5.75
CA LYS A 81 -4.21 13.66 -6.21
C LYS A 81 -3.36 14.43 -5.21
N LEU A 82 -3.34 14.00 -3.93
CA LEU A 82 -2.61 14.69 -2.85
C LEU A 82 -1.11 14.41 -2.89
N VAL A 83 -0.70 13.49 -3.75
CA VAL A 83 0.70 13.12 -3.96
C VAL A 83 1.36 14.03 -4.99
N VAL A 84 0.61 14.77 -5.81
CA VAL A 84 1.17 15.68 -6.81
C VAL A 84 1.19 17.10 -6.24
N GLU A 85 2.37 17.74 -6.20
CA GLU A 85 2.47 19.19 -6.03
C GLU A 85 1.80 19.88 -7.23
N SER A 86 0.54 20.28 -7.09
CA SER A 86 -0.15 21.05 -8.12
C SER A 86 -0.34 22.49 -7.65
N ASP A 87 -0.08 23.42 -8.56
CA ASP A 87 -0.30 24.87 -8.42
C ASP A 87 -1.75 25.23 -8.03
N GLY A 88 -2.70 24.29 -8.20
CA GLY A 88 -4.11 24.41 -7.75
C GLY A 88 -4.52 23.49 -6.61
N ALA A 89 -3.64 22.64 -6.07
CA ALA A 89 -3.94 21.76 -4.93
C ALA A 89 -4.06 22.54 -3.61
N HIS A 90 -3.47 23.74 -3.54
CA HIS A 90 -3.52 24.62 -2.37
C HIS A 90 -4.97 24.93 -1.92
N ASP A 91 -5.89 25.09 -2.87
CA ASP A 91 -7.29 25.47 -2.57
C ASP A 91 -8.09 24.32 -1.92
N ARG A 92 -7.72 23.06 -2.21
CA ARG A 92 -8.36 21.87 -1.61
C ARG A 92 -7.66 21.41 -0.32
N LEU A 93 -6.35 21.60 -0.25
CA LEU A 93 -5.53 21.30 0.93
C LEU A 93 -5.77 22.28 2.08
N GLN A 94 -6.25 23.50 1.80
CA GLN A 94 -6.59 24.50 2.82
C GLN A 94 -7.69 24.06 3.79
N MET A 95 -8.50 23.08 3.42
CA MET A 95 -9.60 22.58 4.26
C MET A 95 -9.14 21.49 5.26
N TYR A 96 -7.94 20.92 5.07
CA TYR A 96 -7.40 19.86 5.90
C TYR A 96 -6.21 20.36 6.71
N THR A 97 -6.06 19.83 7.93
CA THR A 97 -4.83 20.00 8.70
C THR A 97 -3.66 19.32 7.98
N GLN A 98 -2.44 19.81 8.20
CA GLN A 98 -1.24 19.17 7.65
C GLN A 98 -1.14 17.69 8.08
N THR A 99 -1.58 17.37 9.30
CA THR A 99 -1.66 15.99 9.80
C THR A 99 -2.60 15.14 8.96
N GLU A 100 -3.81 15.61 8.66
CA GLU A 100 -4.78 14.86 7.85
C GLU A 100 -4.29 14.63 6.42
N VAL A 101 -3.66 15.63 5.81
CA VAL A 101 -3.03 15.50 4.49
C VAL A 101 -1.96 14.40 4.54
N GLU A 102 -1.19 14.35 5.61
CA GLU A 102 -0.12 13.38 5.76
C GLU A 102 -0.61 11.96 6.04
N GLU A 103 -1.68 11.81 6.82
CA GLU A 103 -2.36 10.52 6.98
C GLU A 103 -2.87 10.00 5.63
N GLN A 104 -3.48 10.87 4.82
CA GLN A 104 -3.96 10.51 3.49
C GLN A 104 -2.81 10.10 2.56
N ARG A 105 -1.69 10.82 2.60
CA ARG A 105 -0.48 10.48 1.83
C ARG A 105 0.07 9.11 2.22
N ARG A 106 0.21 8.83 3.52
CA ARG A 106 0.68 7.52 4.03
C ARG A 106 -0.23 6.38 3.59
N VAL A 107 -1.54 6.58 3.66
CA VAL A 107 -2.55 5.60 3.21
C VAL A 107 -2.40 5.30 1.72
N TRP A 108 -2.18 6.31 0.88
CA TRP A 108 -1.96 6.11 -0.55
C TRP A 108 -0.68 5.36 -0.86
N TRP A 109 0.43 5.70 -0.21
CA TRP A 109 1.70 5.00 -0.39
C TRP A 109 1.63 3.54 0.06
N ALA A 110 0.89 3.25 1.14
CA ALA A 110 0.60 1.87 1.54
C ALA A 110 -0.17 1.10 0.46
N LEU A 111 -1.17 1.72 -0.16
CA LEU A 111 -1.91 1.13 -1.28
C LEU A 111 -1.06 0.90 -2.52
N LEU A 112 -0.22 1.86 -2.91
CA LEU A 112 0.70 1.72 -4.03
C LEU A 112 1.62 0.50 -3.84
N LEU A 113 2.21 0.38 -2.64
CA LEU A 113 3.09 -0.75 -2.31
C LEU A 113 2.33 -2.08 -2.37
N LEU A 114 1.14 -2.14 -1.79
CA LEU A 114 0.34 -3.35 -1.73
C LEU A 114 -0.15 -3.77 -3.13
N ASP A 115 -0.61 -2.82 -3.96
CA ASP A 115 -1.02 -3.05 -5.35
C ASP A 115 0.14 -3.62 -6.20
N ARG A 116 1.36 -3.10 -6.03
CA ARG A 116 2.55 -3.68 -6.67
C ARG A 116 2.86 -5.07 -6.13
N PHE A 117 2.80 -5.26 -4.82
CA PHE A 117 3.05 -6.55 -4.19
C PHE A 117 2.13 -7.66 -4.74
N MET A 118 0.85 -7.36 -4.95
CA MET A 118 -0.12 -8.31 -5.51
C MET A 118 0.11 -8.65 -6.99
N CYS A 119 0.95 -7.88 -7.69
CA CYS A 119 1.32 -8.11 -9.08
C CYS A 119 2.64 -8.86 -9.25
N LEU A 120 3.52 -8.90 -8.25
CA LEU A 120 4.82 -9.61 -8.30
C LEU A 120 4.73 -11.04 -8.83
N ALA A 121 3.64 -11.73 -8.44
CA ALA A 121 3.46 -13.14 -8.73
C ALA A 121 2.92 -13.46 -10.11
N SER A 122 2.48 -12.48 -10.89
CA SER A 122 1.84 -12.72 -12.17
C SER A 122 2.35 -11.69 -13.18
N PRO A 123 3.24 -12.10 -14.11
CA PRO A 123 3.86 -11.19 -15.09
C PRO A 123 2.85 -10.40 -15.93
N GLU A 124 1.74 -11.04 -16.27
CA GLU A 124 0.66 -10.45 -17.10
C GLU A 124 -0.21 -9.46 -16.31
N ARG A 125 -0.14 -9.48 -14.98
CA ARG A 125 -0.99 -8.67 -14.13
C ARG A 125 -0.40 -7.27 -14.00
N THR A 126 -1.12 -6.30 -14.55
CA THR A 126 -0.77 -4.89 -14.40
C THR A 126 -1.33 -4.33 -13.09
N PRO A 127 -0.54 -3.51 -12.36
CA PRO A 127 -1.03 -2.82 -11.17
C PRO A 127 -2.18 -1.87 -11.48
N SER A 128 -3.12 -1.72 -10.54
CA SER A 128 -4.30 -0.87 -10.69
C SER A 128 -3.98 0.62 -10.66
N THR A 129 -2.87 0.98 -10.02
CA THR A 129 -2.42 2.36 -9.81
C THR A 129 -1.32 2.75 -10.80
N LYS A 130 -1.23 4.04 -11.14
CA LYS A 130 -0.13 4.57 -11.96
C LYS A 130 1.20 4.41 -11.24
N ASN A 131 2.28 4.27 -12.01
CA ASN A 131 3.62 4.29 -11.43
C ASN A 131 3.90 5.67 -10.83
N PRO A 132 4.41 5.73 -9.59
CA PRO A 132 4.76 7.00 -8.99
C PRO A 132 5.88 7.68 -9.77
N THR A 133 5.82 9.01 -9.84
CA THR A 133 6.80 9.85 -10.53
C THR A 133 7.79 10.49 -9.56
N PHE A 134 8.81 11.16 -10.09
CA PHE A 134 9.78 11.86 -9.26
C PHE A 134 9.25 13.12 -8.58
N ASN A 135 8.11 13.62 -9.01
CA ASN A 135 7.46 14.80 -8.45
C ASN A 135 6.40 14.43 -7.41
N ASP A 136 6.24 13.14 -7.14
CA ASP A 136 5.28 12.61 -6.19
C ASP A 136 5.81 12.78 -4.77
N LEU A 137 5.04 13.47 -3.93
CA LEU A 137 5.36 13.72 -2.53
C LEU A 137 5.41 12.40 -1.74
N LEU A 138 6.54 12.17 -1.08
CA LEU A 138 6.74 11.03 -0.18
C LEU A 138 6.14 11.30 1.20
N PRO A 139 5.80 10.24 1.96
CA PRO A 139 5.47 10.39 3.36
C PRO A 139 6.65 10.99 4.14
N ILE A 140 6.34 11.87 5.08
CA ILE A 140 7.29 12.44 6.03
C ILE A 140 7.80 11.31 6.96
N ASP A 141 9.01 11.47 7.51
CA ASP A 141 9.55 10.56 8.50
C ASP A 141 8.64 10.41 9.74
N ASP A 142 8.59 9.20 10.29
CA ASP A 142 7.71 8.87 11.42
C ASP A 142 8.04 9.71 12.66
N GLN A 143 9.32 9.98 12.95
CA GLN A 143 9.70 10.77 14.12
C GLN A 143 9.19 12.21 14.01
N ASN A 144 9.27 12.79 12.80
CA ASN A 144 8.79 14.15 12.54
C ASN A 144 7.26 14.23 12.61
N PHE A 145 6.55 13.18 12.17
CA PHE A 145 5.11 13.09 12.28
C PHE A 145 4.64 12.96 13.73
N ASP A 146 5.24 12.04 14.50
CA ASP A 146 4.90 11.80 15.91
C ASP A 146 5.21 13.01 16.80
N SER A 147 6.26 13.75 16.47
CA SER A 147 6.66 14.96 17.19
C SER A 147 5.78 16.18 16.87
N GLY A 148 4.85 16.07 15.92
CA GLY A 148 4.05 17.20 15.43
C GLY A 148 4.86 18.25 14.67
N ALA A 149 6.09 17.93 14.26
CA ALA A 149 7.02 18.83 13.56
C ALA A 149 6.67 18.99 12.07
N ILE A 150 5.43 18.69 11.68
CA ILE A 150 4.95 18.73 10.29
C ILE A 150 5.03 20.17 9.74
N GLU A 151 4.87 21.19 10.60
CA GLU A 151 4.99 22.61 10.23
C GLU A 151 6.44 23.09 10.02
N LEU A 152 7.44 22.43 10.63
CA LEU A 152 8.85 22.85 10.62
C LEU A 152 9.59 22.54 9.31
N LEU A 153 8.97 21.77 8.42
CA LEU A 153 9.50 21.50 7.08
C LEU A 153 9.12 22.58 6.05
N ALA A 154 8.41 23.64 6.46
CA ALA A 154 8.30 24.85 5.67
C ALA A 154 9.72 25.39 5.35
N PRO A 155 10.00 25.79 4.11
CA PRO A 155 11.37 25.90 3.59
C PRO A 155 12.11 27.10 4.20
N SER A 156 12.77 26.91 5.34
CA SER A 156 13.66 27.94 5.91
C SER A 156 14.94 27.41 6.56
N HIS A 157 15.15 26.10 6.72
CA HIS A 157 16.37 25.55 7.34
C HIS A 157 17.28 24.73 6.39
N PRO A 158 18.52 25.18 6.12
CA PRO A 158 19.41 24.57 5.11
C PRO A 158 20.09 23.25 5.54
N VAL A 159 20.05 22.88 6.82
CA VAL A 159 20.73 21.68 7.35
C VAL A 159 19.88 20.41 7.24
N GLY A 160 18.53 20.52 7.18
CA GLY A 160 17.62 19.39 7.01
C GLY A 160 17.41 18.96 5.54
N ARG A 161 17.72 19.84 4.59
CA ARG A 161 17.45 19.62 3.16
C ARG A 161 18.29 18.50 2.54
N ALA A 162 19.57 18.40 2.92
CA ALA A 162 20.49 17.42 2.36
C ALA A 162 20.24 15.99 2.89
N ASP A 163 19.88 15.87 4.17
CA ASP A 163 19.59 14.57 4.78
C ASP A 163 18.22 14.04 4.34
N LEU A 164 17.24 14.93 4.20
CA LEU A 164 15.95 14.66 3.56
C LEU A 164 16.13 14.24 2.09
N GLU A 165 16.93 14.95 1.29
CA GLU A 165 17.24 14.55 -0.09
C GLU A 165 17.88 13.16 -0.16
N ARG A 166 18.69 12.80 0.82
CA ARG A 166 19.35 11.49 0.90
C ARG A 166 18.37 10.37 1.25
N GLN A 167 17.49 10.58 2.23
CA GLN A 167 16.44 9.61 2.59
C GLN A 167 15.43 9.44 1.47
N ILE A 168 15.01 10.55 0.84
CA ILE A 168 14.18 10.55 -0.37
C ILE A 168 14.87 9.75 -1.48
N THR A 169 16.16 9.97 -1.71
CA THR A 169 16.92 9.22 -2.72
C THR A 169 17.04 7.73 -2.39
N GLN A 170 17.17 7.38 -1.11
CA GLN A 170 17.26 5.98 -0.67
C GLN A 170 15.92 5.26 -0.81
N LEU A 171 14.82 5.87 -0.35
CA LEU A 171 13.49 5.32 -0.53
C LEU A 171 13.11 5.22 -2.01
N ARG A 172 13.49 6.23 -2.81
CA ARG A 172 13.36 6.27 -4.27
C ARG A 172 14.13 5.13 -4.96
N ARG A 173 15.32 4.78 -4.46
CA ARG A 173 16.06 3.59 -4.94
C ARG A 173 15.37 2.29 -4.57
N THR A 174 14.80 2.19 -3.37
CA THR A 174 14.09 0.99 -2.91
C THR A 174 12.78 0.78 -3.67
N ILE A 175 12.00 1.83 -3.89
CA ILE A 175 10.76 1.73 -4.68
C ILE A 175 11.09 1.39 -6.14
N HIS A 176 12.05 2.08 -6.75
CA HIS A 176 12.49 1.76 -8.10
C HIS A 176 13.09 0.35 -8.19
N SER A 177 13.80 -0.14 -7.16
CA SER A 177 14.27 -1.51 -7.13
C SER A 177 13.13 -2.50 -6.98
N LEU A 178 12.11 -2.24 -6.16
CA LEU A 178 10.95 -3.12 -6.00
C LEU A 178 10.13 -3.19 -7.28
N VAL A 179 9.91 -2.05 -7.96
CA VAL A 179 9.26 -2.01 -9.28
C VAL A 179 10.10 -2.75 -10.32
N ASN A 180 11.40 -2.53 -10.37
CA ASN A 180 12.26 -3.22 -11.32
C ASN A 180 12.44 -4.70 -11.01
N ILE A 181 12.45 -5.11 -9.74
CA ILE A 181 12.46 -6.52 -9.33
C ILE A 181 11.13 -7.14 -9.73
N SER A 182 10.01 -6.47 -9.52
CA SER A 182 8.70 -6.91 -10.01
C SER A 182 8.70 -7.11 -11.52
N ASP A 183 9.16 -6.11 -12.28
CA ASP A 183 9.19 -6.18 -13.74
C ASP A 183 10.25 -7.17 -14.25
N ALA A 184 11.37 -7.34 -13.55
CA ALA A 184 12.41 -8.30 -13.90
C ALA A 184 12.00 -9.73 -13.57
N GLU A 185 11.35 -9.96 -12.42
CA GLU A 185 10.76 -11.25 -12.08
C GLU A 185 9.66 -11.61 -13.08
N ALA A 186 8.80 -10.65 -13.44
CA ALA A 186 7.81 -10.81 -14.50
C ALA A 186 8.48 -11.27 -15.82
N ARG A 187 9.51 -10.56 -16.27
CA ARG A 187 10.27 -10.90 -17.49
C ARG A 187 11.02 -12.23 -17.41
N LEU A 188 11.56 -12.60 -16.24
CA LEU A 188 12.24 -13.89 -16.04
C LEU A 188 11.24 -15.05 -16.11
N ARG A 189 10.05 -14.87 -15.54
CA ARG A 189 8.97 -15.86 -15.60
C ARG A 189 8.41 -16.04 -17.02
N ASP A 190 8.47 -15.01 -17.88
CA ASP A 190 8.17 -15.10 -19.32
C ASP A 190 9.20 -15.92 -20.13
N ILE A 191 10.39 -16.20 -19.55
CA ILE A 191 11.38 -17.13 -20.14
C ILE A 191 11.19 -18.55 -19.58
N GLU A 192 10.57 -18.69 -18.40
CA GLU A 192 10.32 -19.95 -17.70
C GLU A 192 8.85 -20.43 -17.77
N THR A 193 8.10 -20.09 -18.82
CA THR A 193 6.78 -20.70 -19.07
C THR A 193 6.93 -22.17 -19.48
N HIS A 194 7.38 -23.01 -18.54
CA HIS A 194 7.00 -24.40 -18.51
C HIS A 194 5.52 -24.48 -18.10
N PRO A 195 4.67 -25.19 -18.85
CA PRO A 195 3.26 -25.36 -18.52
C PRO A 195 3.16 -26.20 -17.24
N GLY A 196 3.10 -25.55 -16.08
CA GLY A 196 2.97 -26.26 -14.80
C GLY A 196 3.36 -25.51 -13.53
N ILE A 197 4.03 -24.36 -13.61
CA ILE A 197 4.38 -23.58 -12.41
C ILE A 197 3.35 -22.46 -12.24
N CYS A 198 2.30 -22.72 -11.46
CA CYS A 198 1.46 -21.64 -10.91
C CYS A 198 2.20 -21.07 -9.69
N PRO A 199 2.72 -19.82 -9.74
CA PRO A 199 3.23 -19.19 -8.53
C PRO A 199 2.11 -19.16 -7.48
N GLN A 200 2.40 -19.63 -6.28
CA GLN A 200 1.42 -19.74 -5.18
C GLN A 200 0.72 -18.42 -4.80
N LEU A 201 1.22 -17.29 -5.29
CA LEU A 201 0.68 -15.94 -5.12
C LEU A 201 -0.23 -15.48 -6.29
N SER A 202 -0.31 -16.25 -7.38
CA SER A 202 -1.20 -15.96 -8.50
C SER A 202 -2.56 -16.62 -8.28
N ILE A 203 -3.63 -15.88 -8.57
CA ILE A 203 -4.95 -16.49 -8.79
C ILE A 203 -4.75 -17.34 -10.04
N CYS A 204 -4.59 -18.66 -9.91
CA CYS A 204 -4.50 -19.52 -11.09
C CYS A 204 -5.86 -19.41 -11.81
N TYR A 205 -5.92 -18.64 -12.88
CA TYR A 205 -7.02 -18.77 -13.85
C TYR A 205 -6.76 -20.08 -14.59
N ARG A 206 -7.75 -20.98 -14.54
CA ARG A 206 -7.76 -22.24 -15.30
C ARG A 206 -7.93 -21.96 -16.78
#